data_AF-X1KD66-F1
#
_entry.id   AF-X1KD66-F1
#
_cell.length_a   1.000
_cell.length_b   1.000
_cell.length_c   1.000
_cell.angle_alpha   90.00
_cell.angle_beta   90.00
_cell.angle_gamma   90.00
#
_symmetry.space_group_name_H-M   'P 1'
#
loop_
_entity.id
_entity.type
_entity.pdbx_description
1 polymer ?
#
loop_
_entity_poly.entity_id
_entity_poly.type
_entity_poly.pdbx_seq_one_letter_code
_entity_poly.pdbx_strand_id
1 'polypeptide(L)' 'RKLRLVHGSLMLTIPKQVCDLYNFRNGDIMSIEPIGVGELRLRKMS' A
#
# COMPACT_ATOMS: atom_id res chain seq x y z
N ARG A 1 9.96 2.05 7.68
CA ARG A 1 9.71 0.61 7.39
C ARG A 1 10.44 0.26 6.09
N LYS A 2 11.00 -0.96 5.96
CA LYS A 2 11.80 -1.38 4.78
C LYS A 2 10.92 -1.96 3.66
N LEU A 3 11.25 -1.62 2.42
CA LEU A 3 10.83 -2.33 1.22
C LEU A 3 11.41 -3.75 1.25
N ARG A 4 10.63 -4.76 0.84
CA ARG A 4 11.09 -6.15 0.77
C ARG A 4 10.93 -6.70 -0.63
N LEU A 5 11.91 -7.47 -1.09
CA LEU A 5 11.78 -8.28 -2.31
C LEU A 5 11.35 -9.69 -1.88
N VAL A 6 10.21 -10.15 -2.38
CA VAL A 6 9.63 -11.46 -2.07
C VAL A 6 9.18 -12.09 -3.37
N HIS A 7 9.76 -13.23 -3.74
CA HIS A 7 9.47 -13.96 -4.98
C HIS A 7 9.51 -13.08 -6.25
N GLY A 8 10.49 -12.16 -6.32
CA GLY A 8 10.62 -11.22 -7.45
C GLY A 8 9.71 -10.00 -7.40
N SER A 9 8.82 -9.92 -6.41
CA SER A 9 7.90 -8.79 -6.22
C SER A 9 8.36 -7.85 -5.11
N LEU A 10 8.24 -6.55 -5.35
CA LEU A 10 8.45 -5.52 -4.33
C LEU A 10 7.23 -5.42 -3.43
N MET A 11 7.44 -5.56 -2.13
CA MET A 11 6.40 -5.58 -1.10
C MET A 11 6.59 -4.46 -0.08
N LEU A 12 5.49 -3.74 0.15
CA LEU A 12 5.36 -2.71 1.18
C LEU A 12 4.35 -3.19 2.23
N THR A 13 4.68 -3.02 3.51
CA THR A 13 3.78 -3.41 4.61
C THR A 13 3.03 -2.20 5.14
N ILE A 14 1.71 -2.18 4.93
CA ILE A 14 0.81 -1.17 5.52
C ILE A 14 0.62 -1.49 7.02
N PRO A 15 0.83 -0.53 7.95
CA PRO A 15 0.56 -0.74 9.36
C PRO A 15 -0.89 -1.10 9.63
N LYS A 16 -1.13 -2.03 10.56
CA LYS A 16 -2.49 -2.41 10.96
C LYS A 16 -3.36 -1.20 11.34
N GLN A 17 -2.81 -0.23 12.06
CA GLN A 17 -3.52 0.99 12.44
C GLN A 17 -4.01 1.80 11.23
N VAL A 18 -3.20 1.83 10.15
CA VAL A 18 -3.58 2.51 8.90
C VAL A 18 -4.65 1.70 8.17
N CYS A 19 -4.53 0.37 8.15
CA CYS A 19 -5.57 -0.49 7.58
C CYS A 19 -6.91 -0.30 8.30
N ASP A 20 -6.90 -0.27 9.63
CA ASP A 20 -8.11 -0.11 10.43
C ASP A 20 -8.73 1.29 10.22
N LEU A 21 -7.91 2.34 10.13
CA LEU A 21 -8.36 3.72 9.87
C LEU A 21 -9.05 3.90 8.50
N TYR A 22 -8.52 3.26 7.45
CA TYR A 22 -9.03 3.38 6.08
C TYR A 22 -9.85 2.16 5.63
N ASN A 23 -10.17 1.25 6.55
CA ASN A 23 -10.91 0.00 6.31
C ASN A 23 -10.33 -0.84 5.14
N PHE A 24 -9.00 -0.97 5.12
CA PHE A 24 -8.30 -1.86 4.19
C PHE A 24 -8.36 -3.31 4.68
N ARG A 25 -8.69 -4.22 3.78
CA ARG A 25 -8.87 -5.65 4.02
C ARG A 25 -8.00 -6.46 3.05
N ASN A 26 -7.72 -7.70 3.45
CA ASN A 26 -7.03 -8.63 2.55
C ASN A 26 -7.87 -8.87 1.30
N GLY A 27 -7.24 -8.78 0.13
CA GLY A 27 -7.91 -8.93 -1.16
C GLY A 27 -8.45 -7.62 -1.75
N ASP A 28 -8.39 -6.50 -1.02
CA ASP A 28 -8.74 -5.19 -1.59
C ASP A 28 -7.87 -4.84 -2.79
N ILE A 29 -8.50 -4.29 -3.83
CA ILE A 29 -7.79 -3.78 -4.99
C ILE A 29 -7.43 -2.32 -4.74
N MET A 30 -6.15 -2.00 -4.83
CA MET A 30 -5.59 -0.68 -4.52
C MET A 30 -4.98 -0.06 -5.78
N SER A 31 -5.21 1.23 -6.01
CA SER A 31 -4.44 2.01 -6.96
C SER A 31 -3.25 2.68 -6.27
N ILE A 32 -2.16 2.82 -7.02
CA ILE A 32 -0.94 3.52 -6.59
C ILE A 32 -0.66 4.62 -7.61
N GLU A 33 -0.63 5.88 -7.16
CA GLU A 33 -0.37 7.03 -8.03
C GLU A 33 0.74 7.91 -7.44
N PRO A 34 1.65 8.47 -8.27
CA PRO A 34 2.61 9.46 -7.81
C PRO A 34 1.90 10.79 -7.53
N ILE A 35 2.26 11.45 -6.42
CA ILE A 35 1.68 12.75 -6.03
C ILE A 35 2.74 13.84 -5.82
N GLY A 36 4.02 13.50 -5.94
CA GLY A 36 5.15 14.38 -5.73
C GLY A 36 6.48 13.64 -5.85
N VAL A 37 7.58 14.35 -5.60
CA VAL A 37 8.92 13.75 -5.66
C VAL A 37 9.09 12.76 -4.50
N GLY A 38 9.16 11.47 -4.82
CA GLY A 38 9.33 10.40 -3.82
C GLY A 38 8.05 10.04 -3.05
N GLU A 39 6.89 10.58 -3.45
CA GLU A 39 5.63 10.37 -2.76
C GLU A 39 4.62 9.61 -3.63
N LEU A 40 3.98 8.62 -3.01
CA LEU A 40 2.93 7.80 -3.62
C LEU A 40 1.66 7.89 -2.78
N ARG A 41 0.51 8.00 -3.44
CA ARG A 41 -0.80 7.84 -2.81
C ARG A 41 -1.35 6.45 -3.11
N LEU A 42 -1.88 5.83 -2.06
CA LEU A 42 -2.64 4.58 -2.14
C LEU A 42 -4.13 4.91 -2.03
N ARG A 43 -4.96 4.35 -2.90
CA ARG A 43 -6.42 4.49 -2.84
C ARG A 43 -7.09 3.13 -3.06
N LYS A 44 -8.08 2.79 -2.24
CA LYS A 44 -8.91 1.61 -2.42
C LYS A 44 -9.86 1.82 -3.60
N MET A 45 -9.92 0.87 -4.54
CA MET A 45 -10.79 0.94 -5.71
C MET A 45 -12.14 0.24 -5.51
N SER A 46 -12.16 -0.87 -4.78
CA SER A 46 -13.34 -1.70 -4.50
C SER A 46 -13.22 -2.36 -3.14
#